data_AF-A0AA96IPT0-F1
#
_entry.id   AF-A0AA96IPT0-F1
#
_cell.length_a   1.000
_cell.length_b   1.000
_cell.length_c   1.000
_cell.angle_alpha   90.00
_cell.angle_beta   90.00
_cell.angle_gamma   90.00
#
_symmetry.space_group_name_H-M   'P 1'
#
loop_
_entity.id
_entity.type
_entity.pdbx_description
1 polymer ?
#
loop_
_entity_poly.entity_id
_entity_poly.type
_entity_poly.pdbx_seq_one_letter_code
_entity_poly.pdbx_strand_id
1 'polypeptide(L)'
;MTLEEFISFALISNTATETFEIKIEEEACTSIKKHTKLNICAYKFIIQEEYIRHIKNNHEGDLHYLNRLPEILNSFNSVEKSITRNTQSGQTDVSLVFRKKLDDGIVRMVALRVIKTKILSLKTLFRQ
;
A
#
# COMPACT_ATOMS: atom_id res chain seq x y z
N MET A 1 12.34 -9.87 11.19
CA MET A 1 12.58 -9.31 9.86
C MET A 1 12.19 -7.85 9.88
N THR A 2 13.06 -6.96 9.41
CA THR A 2 12.73 -5.55 9.17
C THR A 2 12.05 -5.38 7.81
N LEU A 3 11.47 -4.21 7.54
CA LEU A 3 10.89 -3.92 6.23
C LEU A 3 11.96 -4.01 5.12
N GLU A 4 13.15 -3.49 5.38
CA GLU A 4 14.28 -3.51 4.44
C GLU A 4 14.76 -4.93 4.13
N GLU A 5 14.84 -5.79 5.16
CA GLU A 5 15.16 -7.21 5.00
C GLU A 5 14.07 -7.91 4.17
N PHE A 6 12.79 -7.60 4.41
CA PHE A 6 11.68 -8.16 3.65
C PHE A 6 11.70 -7.73 2.19
N ILE A 7 12.00 -6.45 1.91
CA ILE A 7 12.14 -5.95 0.54
C ILE A 7 13.28 -6.67 -0.18
N SER A 8 14.45 -6.75 0.46
CA SER A 8 15.62 -7.45 -0.10
C SER A 8 15.31 -8.91 -0.39
N PHE A 9 14.62 -9.60 0.52
CA PHE A 9 14.14 -10.96 0.31
C PHE A 9 13.17 -11.06 -0.88
N ALA A 10 12.15 -10.21 -0.94
CA ALA A 10 11.12 -10.25 -1.98
C ALA A 10 11.70 -10.02 -3.40
N LEU A 11 12.77 -9.22 -3.50
CA LEU A 11 13.44 -8.91 -4.77
C LEU A 11 14.23 -10.08 -5.36
N ILE A 12 14.61 -11.07 -4.54
CA ILE A 12 15.33 -12.29 -4.94
C ILE A 12 14.47 -13.55 -4.85
N SER A 13 13.37 -13.49 -4.11
CA SER A 13 12.46 -14.61 -3.89
C SER A 13 11.64 -14.95 -5.15
N ASN A 14 11.42 -16.25 -5.33
CA ASN A 14 10.54 -16.81 -6.36
C ASN A 14 9.19 -17.30 -5.79
N THR A 15 8.93 -17.11 -4.48
CA THR A 15 7.64 -17.44 -3.86
C THR A 15 6.62 -16.33 -4.11
N ALA A 16 5.33 -16.59 -3.83
CA ALA A 16 4.27 -15.57 -3.93
C ALA A 16 3.43 -15.43 -2.64
N THR A 17 3.87 -16.03 -1.55
CA THR A 17 3.07 -16.21 -0.33
C THR A 17 3.50 -15.32 0.83
N GLU A 18 4.72 -14.79 0.79
CA GLU A 18 5.27 -14.05 1.93
C GLU A 18 4.67 -12.65 2.04
N THR A 19 4.39 -12.26 3.28
CA THR A 19 3.77 -10.96 3.60
C THR A 19 4.44 -10.31 4.78
N PHE A 20 4.53 -8.98 4.75
CA PHE A 20 5.03 -8.17 5.85
C PHE A 20 3.96 -7.18 6.30
N GLU A 21 3.73 -7.11 7.61
CA GLU A 21 2.73 -6.23 8.21
C GLU A 21 3.35 -4.88 8.59
N ILE A 22 2.72 -3.78 8.19
CA ILE A 22 3.09 -2.42 8.59
C ILE A 22 2.03 -1.90 9.55
N LYS A 23 2.48 -1.34 10.67
CA LYS A 23 1.58 -0.74 11.65
C LYS A 23 0.92 0.51 11.08
N ILE A 24 -0.41 0.55 11.15
CA ILE A 24 -1.20 1.77 10.93
C ILE A 24 -1.37 2.46 12.28
N GLU A 25 -0.96 3.71 12.38
CA GLU A 25 -1.14 4.51 13.58
C GLU A 25 -2.59 4.94 13.76
N GLU A 26 -3.00 5.19 15.00
CA GLU A 26 -4.38 5.56 15.33
C GLU A 26 -4.78 6.89 14.67
N GLU A 27 -3.85 7.84 14.63
CA GLU A 27 -4.03 9.13 13.96
C GLU A 27 -4.26 8.96 12.46
N ALA A 28 -3.44 8.12 11.81
CA ALA A 28 -3.57 7.80 10.40
C ALA A 28 -4.93 7.13 10.12
N CYS A 29 -5.34 6.17 10.94
CA CYS A 29 -6.65 5.53 10.82
C CYS A 29 -7.80 6.53 10.94
N THR A 30 -7.71 7.45 11.90
CA THR A 30 -8.71 8.50 12.14
C THR A 30 -8.80 9.45 10.96
N SER A 31 -7.65 9.87 10.43
CA SER A 31 -7.56 10.72 9.24
C SER A 31 -8.15 10.04 8.01
N ILE A 32 -7.82 8.76 7.76
CA ILE A 32 -8.38 7.98 6.65
C ILE A 32 -9.91 7.88 6.77
N LYS A 33 -10.43 7.60 7.97
CA LYS A 33 -11.88 7.55 8.22
C LYS A 33 -12.55 8.89 7.93
N LYS A 34 -11.94 10.01 8.33
CA LYS A 34 -12.43 11.36 8.07
C LYS A 34 -12.53 11.67 6.57
N HIS A 35 -11.50 11.33 5.80
CA HIS A 35 -11.41 11.69 4.38
C HIS A 35 -12.13 10.71 3.44
N THR A 36 -12.21 9.43 3.80
CA THR A 36 -12.74 8.39 2.89
C THR A 36 -14.06 7.78 3.34
N LYS A 37 -14.49 8.08 4.57
CA LYS A 37 -15.62 7.43 5.28
C LYS A 37 -15.43 5.91 5.49
N LEU A 38 -14.22 5.39 5.31
CA LEU A 38 -13.89 3.99 5.54
C LEU A 38 -13.29 3.81 6.94
N ASN A 39 -13.91 2.96 7.76
CA ASN A 39 -13.29 2.55 9.02
C ASN A 39 -12.28 1.44 8.76
N ILE A 40 -10.99 1.78 8.88
CA ILE A 40 -9.88 0.85 8.70
C ILE A 40 -9.06 0.63 9.98
N CYS A 41 -9.48 1.13 11.14
CA CYS A 41 -8.69 1.00 12.38
C CYS A 41 -8.44 -0.46 12.80
N ALA A 42 -9.33 -1.36 12.40
CA ALA A 42 -9.21 -2.79 12.65
C ALA A 42 -8.54 -3.55 11.48
N TYR A 43 -7.99 -2.84 10.49
CA TYR A 43 -7.34 -3.44 9.33
C TYR A 43 -5.85 -3.56 9.56
N LYS A 44 -5.28 -4.64 9.04
CA LYS A 44 -3.83 -4.80 8.95
C LYS A 44 -3.35 -4.29 7.62
N PHE A 45 -2.35 -3.42 7.60
CA PHE A 45 -1.66 -3.08 6.36
C PHE A 45 -0.62 -4.15 6.07
N ILE A 46 -0.66 -4.74 4.88
CA ILE A 46 0.34 -5.71 4.47
C ILE A 46 0.95 -5.32 3.13
N ILE A 47 2.18 -5.78 2.93
CA ILE A 47 2.83 -5.86 1.63
C ILE A 47 3.14 -7.32 1.33
N GLN A 48 2.75 -7.78 0.14
CA GLN A 48 3.06 -9.13 -0.33
C GLN A 48 4.27 -9.06 -1.26
N GLU A 49 5.12 -10.08 -1.24
CA GLU A 49 6.36 -10.11 -2.05
C GLU A 49 6.10 -9.91 -3.55
N GLU A 50 4.96 -10.41 -4.06
CA GLU A 50 4.57 -10.24 -5.47
C GLU A 50 4.43 -8.78 -5.88
N TYR A 51 3.96 -7.91 -4.98
CA TYR A 51 3.79 -6.48 -5.28
C TYR A 51 5.10 -5.72 -5.25
N ILE A 52 6.07 -6.16 -4.46
CA ILE A 52 7.43 -5.62 -4.49
C ILE A 52 8.05 -5.89 -5.87
N ARG A 53 7.91 -7.12 -6.38
CA ARG A 53 8.37 -7.46 -7.74
C ARG A 53 7.57 -6.75 -8.83
N HIS A 54 6.26 -6.55 -8.63
CA HIS A 54 5.45 -5.76 -9.54
C HIS A 54 5.97 -4.32 -9.67
N ILE A 55 6.30 -3.68 -8.54
CA ILE A 55 6.90 -2.34 -8.53
C ILE A 55 8.28 -2.37 -9.18
N LYS A 56 9.14 -3.35 -8.87
CA LYS A 56 10.44 -3.53 -9.54
C LYS A 56 10.30 -3.56 -11.07
N ASN A 57 9.33 -4.32 -11.58
CA ASN A 57 9.19 -4.56 -13.01
C ASN A 57 8.53 -3.39 -13.77
N ASN A 58 7.74 -2.55 -13.11
CA ASN A 58 6.96 -1.48 -13.76
C ASN A 58 7.40 -0.06 -13.37
N HIS A 59 8.06 0.07 -12.21
CA HIS A 59 8.44 1.32 -11.55
C HIS A 59 9.79 1.17 -10.85
N GLU A 60 10.80 0.62 -11.54
CA GLU A 60 12.11 0.32 -10.96
C GLU A 60 12.74 1.55 -10.28
N GLY A 61 12.63 2.72 -10.92
CA GLY A 61 13.15 3.99 -10.39
C GLY A 61 12.44 4.50 -9.14
N ASP A 62 11.32 3.89 -8.74
CA ASP A 62 10.53 4.24 -7.56
C ASP A 62 10.66 3.22 -6.42
N LEU A 63 11.49 2.19 -6.59
CA LEU A 63 11.67 1.13 -5.58
C LEU A 63 12.14 1.65 -4.22
N HIS A 64 12.95 2.71 -4.20
CA HIS A 64 13.49 3.28 -2.97
C HIS A 64 12.38 3.81 -2.03
N TYR A 65 11.23 4.17 -2.58
CA TYR A 65 10.07 4.59 -1.77
C TYR A 65 9.41 3.44 -0.99
N LEU A 66 9.69 2.17 -1.29
CA LEU A 66 9.20 1.03 -0.50
C LEU A 66 9.65 1.13 0.96
N ASN A 67 10.86 1.62 1.21
CA ASN A 67 11.36 1.86 2.57
C ASN A 67 10.62 3.00 3.29
N ARG A 68 9.92 3.87 2.54
CA ARG A 68 9.12 4.99 3.05
C ARG A 68 7.66 4.62 3.29
N LEU A 69 7.25 3.36 3.06
CA LEU A 69 5.86 2.92 3.26
C LEU A 69 5.27 3.29 4.63
N PRO A 70 5.98 3.09 5.78
CA PRO A 70 5.45 3.50 7.08
C PRO A 70 5.14 5.01 7.13
N GLU A 71 6.00 5.85 6.55
CA GLU A 71 5.79 7.30 6.50
C GLU A 71 4.65 7.68 5.55
N ILE A 72 4.56 7.06 4.38
CA ILE A 72 3.47 7.32 3.43
C ILE A 72 2.12 6.92 4.05
N LEU A 73 2.09 5.79 4.74
CA LEU A 73 0.90 5.26 5.38
C LEU A 73 0.44 6.09 6.59
N ASN A 74 1.39 6.54 7.42
CA ASN A 74 1.07 7.20 8.70
C ASN A 74 1.16 8.74 8.63
N SER A 75 1.71 9.32 7.58
CA SER A 75 1.89 10.77 7.45
C SER A 75 1.63 11.27 6.01
N PHE A 76 0.62 10.72 5.33
CA PHE A 76 0.19 11.14 4.00
C PHE A 76 -0.29 12.60 3.96
N ASN A 77 -0.19 13.25 2.79
CA ASN A 77 -0.76 14.58 2.55
C ASN A 77 -2.23 14.50 2.14
N SER A 78 -2.62 13.46 1.40
CA SER A 78 -4.01 13.21 1.06
C SER A 78 -4.29 11.71 0.90
N VAL A 79 -5.54 11.35 1.13
CA VAL A 79 -6.04 9.98 0.89
C VAL A 79 -7.43 10.06 0.28
N GLU A 80 -7.67 9.24 -0.73
CA GLU A 80 -8.97 9.13 -1.39
C GLU A 80 -9.40 7.67 -1.53
N LYS A 81 -10.71 7.47 -1.60
CA LYS A 81 -11.31 6.18 -1.91
C LYS A 81 -11.43 6.04 -3.43
N SER A 82 -10.83 4.99 -3.98
CA SER A 82 -11.03 4.56 -5.36
C SER A 82 -11.96 3.35 -5.41
N ILE A 83 -12.90 3.36 -6.35
CA ILE A 83 -13.82 2.25 -6.59
C ILE A 83 -13.62 1.83 -8.05
N THR A 84 -13.17 0.61 -8.26
CA THR A 84 -12.86 0.11 -9.60
C THR A 84 -13.60 -1.20 -9.82
N ARG A 85 -14.22 -1.37 -10.99
CA ARG A 85 -14.82 -2.64 -11.37
C ARG A 85 -13.72 -3.57 -11.87
N ASN A 86 -13.54 -4.70 -11.19
CA ASN A 86 -12.66 -5.75 -11.64
C ASN A 86 -13.32 -6.45 -12.83
N THR A 87 -12.72 -6.34 -14.02
CA THR A 87 -13.29 -6.90 -15.25
C THR A 87 -13.21 -8.42 -15.29
N GLN A 88 -12.26 -9.03 -14.57
CA GLN A 88 -12.08 -10.48 -14.53
C GLN A 88 -13.08 -11.15 -13.58
N SER A 89 -13.26 -10.61 -12.37
CA SER A 89 -14.17 -11.18 -11.37
C SER A 89 -15.59 -10.61 -11.42
N GLY A 90 -15.79 -9.50 -12.13
CA GLY A 90 -17.04 -8.73 -12.15
C GLY A 90 -17.33 -7.98 -10.85
N GLN A 91 -16.48 -8.13 -9.82
CA GLN A 91 -16.66 -7.54 -8.50
C GLN A 91 -16.15 -6.09 -8.47
N THR A 92 -16.62 -5.34 -7.47
CA THR A 92 -16.17 -3.98 -7.24
C THR A 92 -15.07 -3.99 -6.19
N ASP A 93 -13.86 -3.60 -6.60
CA ASP A 93 -12.72 -3.42 -5.73
C ASP A 93 -12.74 -2.01 -5.14
N VAL A 94 -12.50 -1.94 -3.83
CA VAL A 94 -12.36 -0.67 -3.11
C VAL A 94 -10.90 -0.53 -2.71
N SER A 95 -10.27 0.57 -3.11
CA SER A 95 -8.88 0.87 -2.79
C SER A 95 -8.76 2.22 -2.09
N LEU A 96 -7.71 2.37 -1.29
CA LEU A 96 -7.26 3.65 -0.77
C LEU A 96 -6.06 4.12 -1.60
N VAL A 97 -6.11 5.36 -2.06
CA VAL A 97 -5.01 6.00 -2.79
C VAL A 97 -4.43 7.08 -1.90
N PHE A 98 -3.21 6.85 -1.44
CA PHE A 98 -2.45 7.78 -0.62
C PHE A 98 -1.53 8.61 -1.51
N ARG A 99 -1.39 9.90 -1.19
CA ARG A 99 -0.39 10.77 -1.79
C ARG A 99 0.47 11.38 -0.71
N LYS A 100 1.78 11.29 -0.89
CA LYS A 100 2.80 11.87 -0.01
C LYS A 100 3.74 12.72 -0.85
N LYS A 101 3.91 13.98 -0.45
CA LYS A 101 4.94 14.86 -0.98
C LYS A 101 6.25 14.54 -0.26
N LEU A 102 7.24 14.14 -1.04
CA LEU A 102 8.62 13.92 -0.64
C LEU A 102 9.50 14.97 -1.35
N ASP A 103 10.79 15.01 -1.00
CA ASP A 103 11.74 16.01 -1.52
C ASP A 103 11.85 15.96 -3.05
N ASP A 104 11.70 14.76 -3.61
CA ASP A 104 11.82 14.49 -5.03
C ASP A 104 10.49 14.53 -5.78
N GLY A 105 9.32 14.55 -5.14
CA GLY A 105 8.04 14.61 -5.87
C GLY A 105 6.84 14.19 -5.05
N ILE A 106 5.75 13.83 -5.74
CA ILE A 106 4.56 13.26 -5.10
C ILE A 106 4.57 11.76 -5.36
N VAL A 107 4.66 10.97 -4.29
CA VAL A 107 4.52 9.52 -4.35
C VAL A 107 3.05 9.16 -4.20
N ARG A 108 2.56 8.33 -5.12
CA ARG A 108 1.23 7.75 -5.10
C ARG A 108 1.33 6.29 -4.68
N MET A 109 0.64 5.93 -3.60
CA MET A 109 0.54 4.56 -3.11
C MET A 109 -0.90 4.09 -3.18
N VAL A 110 -1.14 2.92 -3.77
CA VAL A 110 -2.47 2.31 -3.88
C VAL A 110 -2.53 1.06 -3.02
N ALA A 111 -3.52 0.98 -2.14
CA ALA A 111 -3.75 -0.18 -1.30
C ALA A 111 -5.18 -0.72 -1.47
N LEU A 112 -5.31 -1.99 -1.82
CA LEU A 112 -6.58 -2.68 -1.98
C LEU A 112 -7.15 -3.05 -0.60
N ARG A 113 -8.44 -2.74 -0.40
CA ARG A 113 -9.16 -3.10 0.80
C ARG A 113 -9.84 -4.45 0.63
N VAL A 114 -9.33 -5.47 1.32
CA VAL A 114 -9.92 -6.80 1.40
C VAL A 114 -10.83 -6.88 2.62
N ILE A 115 -12.14 -6.74 2.40
CA ILE A 115 -13.14 -6.61 3.48
C ILE A 115 -13.21 -7.87 4.36
N LYS A 116 -13.22 -9.06 3.75
CA LYS A 116 -13.44 -10.34 4.44
C LYS A 116 -12.38 -10.60 5.52
N THR A 117 -11.12 -10.29 5.23
CA THR A 117 -9.98 -10.53 6.11
C THR A 117 -9.53 -9.29 6.87
N LYS A 118 -10.18 -8.13 6.66
CA LYS A 118 -9.75 -6.83 7.18
C LYS A 118 -8.28 -6.54 6.86
N ILE A 119 -7.91 -6.74 5.60
CA ILE A 119 -6.55 -6.48 5.11
C ILE A 119 -6.58 -5.25 4.20
N LEU A 120 -5.59 -4.37 4.35
CA LEU A 120 -5.27 -3.32 3.41
C LEU A 120 -3.93 -3.70 2.75
N SER A 121 -4.00 -4.26 1.54
CA SER A 121 -2.83 -4.81 0.85
C SER A 121 -2.26 -3.82 -0.14
N LEU A 122 -0.96 -3.53 -0.07
CA LEU A 122 -0.28 -2.71 -1.08
C LEU A 122 -0.47 -3.34 -2.46
N LYS A 123 -0.86 -2.53 -3.46
CA LYS A 123 -0.96 -2.95 -4.86
C LYS A 123 0.16 -2.40 -5.72
N THR A 124 0.43 -1.11 -5.58
CA THR A 124 1.48 -0.43 -6.32
C THR A 124 1.88 0.85 -5.60
N LEU A 125 3.08 1.33 -5.92
CA LEU A 125 3.62 2.59 -5.47
C LEU A 125 4.51 3.14 -6.59
N PHE A 126 4.35 4.42 -6.91
CA PHE A 126 5.13 5.09 -7.95
C PHE A 126 5.09 6.61 -7.78
N ARG A 127 6.02 7.31 -8.41
CA ARG A 127 6.03 8.77 -8.45
C ARG A 127 5.03 9.30 -9.49
N GLN A 128 4.24 10.30 -9.11
CA GLN A 128 3.26 10.98 -9.95
C GLN A 128 3.87 12.22 -10.65
#